data_AF-A0A150TQ52-F1
#
_entry.id   AF-A0A150TQ52-F1
#
_cell.length_a   1.000
_cell.length_b   1.000
_cell.length_c   1.000
_cell.angle_alpha   90.00
_cell.angle_beta   90.00
_cell.angle_gamma   90.00
#
_symmetry.space_group_name_H-M   'P 1'
#
loop_
_entity.id
_entity.type
_entity.pdbx_description
1 polymer ?
#
loop_
_entity_poly.entity_id
_entity_poly.type
_entity_poly.pdbx_seq_one_letter_code
_entity_poly.pdbx_strand_id
1 'polypeptide(L)'
;MDRAEAEELLGRAEVVHVASTTAEGEPLLRAVHGVVVRGAIAFHGAPAGEKIEAVGRAAVVSCEQIVASIPSYFTDPARACPATTLYRSAQAHGVIERVDDPDHKAEVLEALMRKYQPEGGYAPLDARSPLYRKAIEGILVLAVPLERLDGKAKLAQNRAPDERARLLTKLWERGSPGDPEAIELLRGASPDTPVPEFLRAPAGCALACALGPRDVGAAVDLLEGAYWSQGVPREAIARALLGSSAWVGARDAAGR
;
A
#
# COMPACT_ATOMS: atom_id res chain seq x y z
N MET A 1 7.32 2.12 -11.31
CA MET A 1 6.56 1.21 -10.44
C MET A 1 5.92 0.22 -11.38
N ASP A 2 6.16 -1.06 -11.17
CA ASP A 2 5.54 -2.08 -12.01
C ASP A 2 4.05 -2.26 -11.65
N ARG A 3 3.38 -3.15 -12.38
CA ARG A 3 1.95 -3.42 -12.16
C ARG A 3 1.67 -4.02 -10.77
N ALA A 4 2.51 -4.94 -10.30
CA ALA A 4 2.31 -5.62 -9.03
C ALA A 4 2.45 -4.65 -7.86
N GLU A 5 3.47 -3.79 -7.89
CA GLU A 5 3.66 -2.72 -6.90
C GLU A 5 2.52 -1.69 -6.92
N ALA A 6 1.96 -1.40 -8.10
CA ALA A 6 0.82 -0.50 -8.24
C ALA A 6 -0.47 -1.09 -7.65
N GLU A 7 -0.70 -2.38 -7.91
CA GLU A 7 -1.86 -3.12 -7.40
C GLU A 7 -1.78 -3.28 -5.88
N GLU A 8 -0.59 -3.61 -5.35
CA GLU A 8 -0.33 -3.66 -3.91
C GLU A 8 -0.60 -2.30 -3.25
N LEU A 9 -0.09 -1.21 -3.85
CA LEU A 9 -0.33 0.14 -3.34
C LEU A 9 -1.83 0.47 -3.29
N LEU A 10 -2.57 0.15 -4.35
CA LEU A 10 -4.01 0.36 -4.43
C LEU A 10 -4.78 -0.49 -3.40
N GLY A 11 -4.38 -1.76 -3.25
CA GLY A 11 -4.98 -2.69 -2.30
C GLY A 11 -4.80 -2.26 -0.84
N ARG A 12 -3.63 -1.74 -0.48
CA ARG A 12 -3.34 -1.30 0.90
C ARG A 12 -3.79 0.13 1.22
N ALA A 13 -4.07 0.97 0.22
CA ALA A 13 -4.46 2.37 0.44
C ALA A 13 -5.68 2.49 1.36
N GLU A 14 -5.59 3.26 2.43
CA GLU A 14 -6.70 3.41 3.40
C GLU A 14 -7.97 3.97 2.75
N VAL A 15 -7.80 4.88 1.79
CA VAL A 15 -8.86 5.48 0.99
C VAL A 15 -8.40 5.51 -0.47
N VAL A 16 -9.34 5.33 -1.39
CA VAL A 16 -9.13 5.57 -2.81
C VAL A 16 -10.09 6.66 -3.29
N HIS A 17 -9.67 7.39 -4.31
CA HIS A 17 -10.44 8.44 -4.96
C HIS A 17 -11.02 7.91 -6.27
N VAL A 18 -12.34 7.89 -6.38
CA VAL A 18 -13.05 7.48 -7.61
C VAL A 18 -13.51 8.74 -8.33
N ALA A 19 -13.00 8.95 -9.53
CA ALA A 19 -13.42 10.00 -10.44
C ALA A 19 -14.25 9.40 -11.59
N SER A 20 -15.37 10.01 -11.94
CA SER A 20 -16.23 9.64 -13.07
C SER A 20 -17.03 10.87 -13.54
N THR A 21 -18.12 10.66 -14.27
CA THR A 21 -19.07 11.71 -14.66
C THR A 21 -20.50 11.30 -14.36
N THR A 22 -21.41 12.25 -14.14
CA THR A 22 -22.85 12.00 -14.13
C THR A 22 -23.37 11.73 -15.54
N ALA A 23 -24.66 11.40 -15.68
CA ALA A 23 -25.29 11.22 -17.00
C ALA A 23 -25.16 12.45 -17.90
N GLU A 24 -25.28 13.64 -17.32
CA GLU A 24 -25.16 14.96 -17.96
C GLU A 24 -23.70 15.35 -18.26
N GLY A 25 -22.73 14.57 -17.79
CA GLY A 25 -21.31 14.82 -18.01
C GLY A 25 -20.64 15.67 -16.93
N GLU A 26 -21.33 15.99 -15.84
CA GLU A 26 -20.75 16.72 -14.71
C GLU A 26 -19.67 15.88 -14.00
N PRO A 27 -18.56 16.47 -13.55
CA PRO A 27 -17.48 15.73 -12.92
C PRO A 27 -17.90 15.22 -11.53
N LEU A 28 -17.64 13.93 -11.30
CA LEU A 28 -17.87 13.26 -10.02
C LEU A 28 -16.52 12.86 -9.42
N LEU A 29 -16.28 13.21 -8.15
CA LEU A 29 -15.11 12.78 -7.39
C LEU A 29 -15.50 12.38 -5.97
N ARG A 30 -15.19 11.15 -5.56
CA ARG A 30 -15.55 10.62 -4.25
C ARG A 30 -14.39 9.85 -3.61
N ALA A 31 -14.10 10.15 -2.35
CA ALA A 31 -13.26 9.30 -1.51
C ALA A 31 -14.08 8.12 -0.99
N VAL A 32 -13.56 6.90 -1.11
CA VAL A 32 -14.21 5.66 -0.67
C VAL A 32 -13.19 4.68 -0.08
N HIS A 33 -13.69 3.77 0.76
CA HIS A 33 -12.94 2.58 1.15
C HIS A 33 -12.99 1.57 0.00
N GLY A 34 -11.82 1.24 -0.56
CA GLY A 34 -11.68 0.31 -1.68
C GLY A 34 -10.86 -0.92 -1.31
N VAL A 35 -11.20 -2.06 -1.92
CA VAL A 35 -10.47 -3.34 -1.82
C VAL A 35 -10.30 -3.99 -3.18
N VAL A 36 -9.15 -4.63 -3.40
CA VAL A 36 -8.91 -5.39 -4.63
C VAL A 36 -9.48 -6.79 -4.47
N VAL A 37 -10.47 -7.14 -5.28
CA VAL A 37 -11.15 -8.44 -5.30
C VAL A 37 -11.37 -8.83 -6.75
N ARG A 38 -11.02 -10.09 -7.10
CA ARG A 38 -11.20 -10.64 -8.46
C ARG A 38 -10.63 -9.75 -9.59
N GLY A 39 -9.48 -9.12 -9.38
CA GLY A 39 -8.83 -8.26 -10.38
C GLY A 39 -9.53 -6.92 -10.62
N ALA A 40 -10.40 -6.49 -9.70
CA ALA A 40 -11.07 -5.18 -9.72
C ALA A 40 -10.88 -4.47 -8.37
N ILE A 41 -10.87 -3.13 -8.39
CA ILE A 41 -11.03 -2.33 -7.17
C ILE A 41 -12.53 -2.15 -6.89
N ALA A 42 -12.99 -2.72 -5.79
CA ALA A 42 -14.39 -2.72 -5.39
C ALA A 42 -14.63 -1.87 -4.14
N PHE A 43 -15.81 -1.26 -4.06
CA PHE A 43 -16.22 -0.41 -2.94
C PHE A 43 -17.75 -0.43 -2.79
N HIS A 44 -18.23 -0.13 -1.58
CA HIS A 44 -19.65 -0.09 -1.31
C HIS A 44 -20.23 1.34 -1.38
N GLY A 45 -21.54 1.42 -1.47
CA GLY A 45 -22.29 2.68 -1.44
C GLY A 45 -23.72 2.49 -0.98
N ALA A 46 -24.40 3.62 -0.78
CA ALA A 46 -25.85 3.61 -0.63
C ALA A 46 -26.51 3.18 -1.95
N PRO A 47 -27.67 2.49 -1.90
CA PRO A 47 -28.41 2.05 -3.08
C PRO A 47 -29.15 3.19 -3.80
N ALA A 48 -28.90 4.44 -3.42
CA ALA A 48 -29.44 5.64 -4.05
C ALA A 48 -28.37 6.75 -4.06
N GLY A 49 -28.50 7.67 -5.01
CA GLY A 49 -27.64 8.85 -5.14
C GLY A 49 -26.61 8.74 -6.26
N GLU A 50 -25.76 9.75 -6.31
CA GLU A 50 -24.86 10.08 -7.43
C GLU A 50 -23.93 8.93 -7.88
N LYS A 51 -23.55 8.02 -6.97
CA LYS A 51 -22.68 6.88 -7.30
C LYS A 51 -23.33 5.91 -8.30
N ILE A 52 -24.66 5.82 -8.33
CA ILE A 52 -25.39 4.97 -9.28
C ILE A 52 -25.37 5.56 -10.68
N GLU A 53 -25.41 6.90 -10.80
CA GLU A 53 -25.36 7.58 -12.09
C GLU A 53 -24.04 7.34 -12.83
N ALA A 54 -23.00 6.98 -12.08
CA ALA A 54 -21.67 6.66 -12.61
C ALA A 54 -21.56 5.23 -13.16
N VAL A 55 -22.54 4.35 -12.92
CA VAL A 55 -22.52 2.95 -13.40
C VAL A 55 -22.57 2.92 -14.93
N GLY A 56 -21.73 2.07 -15.54
CA GLY A 56 -21.56 1.96 -16.99
C GLY A 56 -20.72 3.08 -17.60
N ARG A 57 -20.16 3.99 -16.79
CA ARG A 57 -19.35 5.11 -17.26
C ARG A 57 -17.87 4.89 -16.97
N ALA A 58 -17.03 5.51 -17.80
CA ALA A 58 -15.59 5.50 -17.60
C ALA A 58 -15.22 6.18 -16.27
N ALA A 59 -14.31 5.57 -15.54
CA ALA A 59 -13.83 6.06 -14.26
C ALA A 59 -12.32 5.87 -14.11
N VAL A 60 -11.78 6.67 -13.20
CA VAL A 60 -10.40 6.55 -12.72
C VAL A 60 -10.45 6.37 -11.21
N VAL A 61 -9.80 5.32 -10.71
CA VAL A 61 -9.60 5.10 -9.28
C VAL A 61 -8.14 5.38 -8.96
N SER A 62 -7.88 6.34 -8.07
CA SER A 62 -6.55 6.82 -7.74
C SER A 62 -6.25 6.67 -6.25
N CYS A 63 -5.00 6.36 -5.92
CA CYS A 63 -4.47 6.47 -4.57
C CYS A 63 -3.04 7.00 -4.59
N GLU A 64 -2.59 7.50 -3.44
CA GLU A 64 -1.26 8.06 -3.26
C GLU A 64 -0.72 7.75 -1.87
N GLN A 65 0.61 7.61 -1.79
CA GLN A 65 1.37 7.56 -0.55
C GLN A 65 2.39 8.68 -0.60
N ILE A 66 2.31 9.61 0.35
CA ILE A 66 3.40 10.54 0.62
C ILE A 66 4.47 9.77 1.40
N VAL A 67 5.61 9.53 0.74
CA VAL A 67 6.71 8.75 1.33
C VAL A 67 7.53 9.63 2.26
N ALA A 68 7.93 10.82 1.80
CA ALA A 68 8.63 11.78 2.64
C ALA A 68 8.57 13.19 2.03
N SER A 69 8.27 14.20 2.85
CA SER A 69 8.51 15.60 2.50
C SER A 69 10.00 15.92 2.68
N ILE A 70 10.66 16.40 1.63
CA ILE A 70 12.09 16.71 1.61
C ILE A 70 12.25 18.23 1.66
N PRO A 71 12.72 18.79 2.77
CA PRO A 71 12.94 20.22 2.88
C PRO A 71 14.14 20.64 2.03
N SER A 72 14.13 21.89 1.56
CA SER A 72 15.17 22.37 0.63
C SER A 72 16.58 22.34 1.24
N TYR A 73 16.69 22.55 2.56
CA TYR A 73 17.95 22.52 3.31
C TYR A 73 18.64 21.14 3.34
N PHE A 74 17.98 20.07 2.89
CA PHE A 74 18.67 18.80 2.62
C PHE A 74 19.64 18.91 1.44
N THR A 75 19.38 19.85 0.51
CA THR A 75 20.22 20.10 -0.66
C THR A 75 20.97 21.43 -0.54
N ASP A 76 20.32 22.49 -0.08
CA ASP A 76 20.89 23.83 -0.02
C ASP A 76 20.29 24.64 1.15
N PRO A 77 21.11 25.19 2.06
CA PRO A 77 20.62 25.86 3.27
C PRO A 77 19.90 27.19 2.99
N ALA A 78 20.12 27.83 1.84
CA ALA A 78 19.57 29.14 1.52
C ALA A 78 18.45 29.09 0.47
N ARG A 79 18.54 28.19 -0.52
CA ARG A 79 17.55 28.11 -1.60
C ARG A 79 16.32 27.31 -1.19
N ALA A 80 15.12 27.82 -1.48
CA ALA A 80 13.86 27.11 -1.25
C ALA A 80 13.50 26.12 -2.37
N CYS A 81 13.93 26.39 -3.61
CA CYS A 81 13.52 25.62 -4.81
C CYS A 81 13.77 24.09 -4.74
N PRO A 82 14.82 23.58 -4.07
CA PRO A 82 15.05 22.13 -3.99
C PRO A 82 14.04 21.34 -3.13
N ALA A 83 13.14 22.01 -2.40
CA ALA A 83 12.10 21.34 -1.63
C ALA A 83 11.24 20.46 -2.56
N THR A 84 10.96 19.23 -2.14
CA THR A 84 10.18 18.28 -2.95
C THR A 84 9.52 17.25 -2.04
N THR A 85 8.58 16.48 -2.59
CA THR A 85 8.00 15.33 -1.92
C THR A 85 8.38 14.06 -2.67
N LEU A 86 8.80 13.04 -1.93
CA LEU A 86 8.86 11.66 -2.39
C LEU A 86 7.46 11.07 -2.27
N TYR A 87 6.96 10.44 -3.33
CA TYR A 87 5.64 9.84 -3.32
C TYR A 87 5.54 8.63 -4.24
N ARG A 88 4.53 7.81 -3.98
CA ARG A 88 4.04 6.77 -4.90
C ARG A 88 2.56 7.03 -5.17
N SER A 89 2.09 6.68 -6.36
CA SER A 89 0.67 6.75 -6.71
C SER A 89 0.31 5.68 -7.72
N ALA A 90 -0.93 5.22 -7.68
CA ALA A 90 -1.48 4.27 -8.66
C ALA A 90 -2.83 4.78 -9.18
N GLN A 91 -3.11 4.52 -10.45
CA GLN A 91 -4.37 4.86 -11.10
C GLN A 91 -4.88 3.68 -11.91
N ALA A 92 -6.06 3.18 -11.53
CA ALA A 92 -6.80 2.20 -12.31
C ALA A 92 -7.82 2.92 -13.19
N HIS A 93 -7.86 2.55 -14.47
CA HIS A 93 -8.82 3.09 -15.43
C HIS A 93 -9.73 1.97 -15.91
N GLY A 94 -11.04 2.21 -15.88
CA GLY A 94 -12.01 1.23 -16.34
C GLY A 94 -13.41 1.82 -16.44
N VAL A 95 -14.41 0.94 -16.56
CA VAL A 95 -15.82 1.30 -16.49
C VAL A 95 -16.35 0.86 -15.13
N ILE A 96 -17.19 1.67 -14.49
CA ILE A 96 -17.83 1.29 -13.22
C ILE A 96 -18.88 0.23 -13.50
N GLU A 97 -18.72 -0.92 -12.86
CA GLU A 97 -19.64 -2.05 -12.94
C GLU A 97 -20.35 -2.23 -11.60
N ARG A 98 -21.58 -2.75 -11.67
CA ARG A 98 -22.34 -3.13 -10.50
C ARG A 98 -22.08 -4.59 -10.18
N VAL A 99 -21.82 -4.90 -8.91
CA VAL A 99 -21.69 -6.27 -8.42
C VAL A 99 -23.04 -6.68 -7.84
N ASP A 100 -23.77 -7.53 -8.56
CA ASP A 100 -25.11 -7.98 -8.16
C ASP A 100 -25.14 -9.36 -7.48
N ASP A 101 -24.20 -10.24 -7.82
CA ASP A 101 -24.08 -11.57 -7.22
C ASP A 101 -23.89 -11.47 -5.70
N PRO A 102 -24.79 -12.02 -4.87
CA PRO A 102 -24.72 -11.89 -3.41
C PRO A 102 -23.43 -12.46 -2.81
N ASP A 103 -22.92 -13.58 -3.35
CA ASP A 103 -21.68 -14.19 -2.86
C ASP A 103 -20.47 -13.30 -3.16
N HIS A 104 -20.41 -12.69 -4.35
CA HIS A 104 -19.38 -11.71 -4.70
C HIS A 104 -19.49 -10.43 -3.85
N LYS A 105 -20.70 -9.94 -3.55
CA LYS A 105 -20.88 -8.82 -2.61
C LYS A 105 -20.33 -9.18 -1.23
N ALA A 106 -20.65 -10.37 -0.72
CA ALA A 106 -20.17 -10.84 0.57
C ALA A 106 -18.64 -10.87 0.61
N GLU A 107 -17.99 -11.38 -0.45
CA GLU A 107 -16.53 -11.40 -0.58
C GLU A 107 -15.90 -10.00 -0.51
N VAL A 108 -16.48 -9.02 -1.22
CA VAL A 108 -15.99 -7.63 -1.19
C VAL A 108 -16.14 -7.02 0.21
N LEU A 109 -17.30 -7.20 0.84
CA LEU A 109 -17.55 -6.65 2.17
C LEU A 109 -16.68 -7.32 3.24
N GLU A 110 -16.46 -8.64 3.14
CA GLU A 110 -15.53 -9.37 3.99
C GLU A 110 -14.09 -8.88 3.81
N ALA A 111 -13.65 -8.64 2.57
CA ALA A 111 -12.33 -8.06 2.29
C ALA A 111 -12.18 -6.66 2.90
N LEU A 112 -13.22 -5.83 2.85
CA LEU A 112 -13.24 -4.55 3.56
C LEU A 112 -13.07 -4.76 5.08
N MET A 113 -13.84 -5.67 5.67
CA MET A 113 -13.74 -5.93 7.11
C MET A 113 -12.35 -6.44 7.50
N ARG A 114 -11.72 -7.32 6.72
CA ARG A 114 -10.34 -7.78 6.98
C ARG A 114 -9.32 -6.65 6.90
N LYS A 115 -9.56 -5.65 6.05
CA LYS A 115 -8.68 -4.49 5.88
C LYS A 115 -8.82 -3.49 7.04
N TYR A 116 -10.04 -3.18 7.46
CA TYR A 116 -10.31 -2.10 8.43
C TYR A 116 -10.55 -2.60 9.86
N GLN A 117 -10.82 -3.89 10.05
CA GLN A 117 -10.98 -4.56 11.35
C GLN A 117 -10.29 -5.93 11.30
N PRO A 118 -8.95 -5.97 11.08
CA PRO A 118 -8.19 -7.21 10.92
C PRO A 118 -8.22 -8.12 12.16
N GLU A 119 -8.50 -7.58 13.34
CA GLU A 119 -8.67 -8.32 14.59
C GLU A 119 -9.93 -9.21 14.61
N GLY A 120 -10.85 -9.02 13.66
CA GLY A 120 -12.10 -9.77 13.61
C GLY A 120 -13.08 -9.30 14.68
N GLY A 121 -13.75 -10.23 15.37
CA GLY A 121 -14.79 -9.91 16.36
C GLY A 121 -16.19 -9.75 15.77
N TYR A 122 -16.38 -10.19 14.52
CA TYR A 122 -17.67 -10.26 13.83
C TYR A 122 -17.88 -11.68 13.27
N ALA A 123 -19.14 -12.06 13.06
CA ALA A 123 -19.46 -13.27 12.32
C ALA A 123 -19.11 -13.05 10.83
N PRO A 124 -18.49 -14.02 10.13
CA PRO A 124 -18.12 -13.85 8.72
C PRO A 124 -19.29 -13.40 7.86
N LEU A 125 -19.01 -12.51 6.90
CA LEU A 125 -20.02 -12.05 5.95
C LEU A 125 -20.29 -13.16 4.92
N ASP A 126 -21.42 -13.86 5.10
CA ASP A 126 -21.92 -14.90 4.20
C ASP A 126 -23.31 -14.50 3.69
N ALA A 127 -23.50 -14.50 2.37
CA ALA A 127 -24.77 -14.17 1.72
C ALA A 127 -25.93 -15.10 2.12
N ARG A 128 -25.63 -16.31 2.56
CA ARG A 128 -26.61 -17.31 3.00
C ARG A 128 -26.96 -17.17 4.47
N SER A 129 -26.16 -16.45 5.25
CA SER A 129 -26.39 -16.22 6.68
C SER A 129 -27.70 -15.47 6.92
N PRO A 130 -28.60 -15.96 7.80
CA PRO A 130 -29.80 -15.21 8.18
C PRO A 130 -29.50 -13.83 8.79
N LEU A 131 -28.31 -13.65 9.37
CA LEU A 131 -27.87 -12.39 9.96
C LEU A 131 -27.59 -11.32 8.90
N TYR A 132 -27.05 -11.70 7.74
CA TYR A 132 -26.49 -10.76 6.77
C TYR A 132 -27.19 -10.75 5.41
N ARG A 133 -27.92 -11.82 5.03
CA ARG A 133 -28.53 -11.96 3.68
C ARG A 133 -29.23 -10.68 3.20
N LYS A 134 -30.16 -10.15 4.00
CA LYS A 134 -30.93 -8.95 3.64
C LYS A 134 -30.06 -7.71 3.49
N ALA A 135 -29.03 -7.56 4.33
CA ALA A 135 -28.11 -6.44 4.27
C ALA A 135 -27.22 -6.51 3.02
N ILE A 136 -26.71 -7.71 2.69
CA ILE A 136 -25.88 -7.96 1.51
C ILE A 136 -26.69 -7.79 0.22
N GLU A 137 -27.94 -8.26 0.18
CA GLU A 137 -28.84 -8.03 -0.96
C GLU A 137 -29.09 -6.54 -1.20
N GLY A 138 -29.35 -5.77 -0.12
CA GLY A 138 -29.75 -4.36 -0.20
C GLY A 138 -28.61 -3.35 -0.40
N ILE A 139 -27.36 -3.71 -0.12
CA ILE A 139 -26.22 -2.80 -0.27
C ILE A 139 -25.74 -2.73 -1.72
N LEU A 140 -25.33 -1.54 -2.17
CA LEU A 140 -24.70 -1.36 -3.47
C LEU A 140 -23.21 -1.67 -3.36
N VAL A 141 -22.72 -2.52 -4.25
CA VAL A 141 -21.30 -2.75 -4.46
C VAL A 141 -20.97 -2.42 -5.91
N LEU A 142 -19.94 -1.61 -6.09
CA LEU A 142 -19.43 -1.18 -7.37
C LEU A 142 -17.99 -1.65 -7.52
N ALA A 143 -17.57 -1.92 -8.75
CA ALA A 143 -16.22 -2.35 -9.07
C ALA A 143 -15.69 -1.62 -10.31
N VAL A 144 -14.38 -1.42 -10.37
CA VAL A 144 -13.66 -0.96 -11.57
C VAL A 144 -12.57 -2.00 -11.88
N PRO A 145 -12.61 -2.66 -13.05
CA PRO A 145 -11.58 -3.62 -13.45
C PRO A 145 -10.19 -2.99 -13.48
N LEU A 146 -9.16 -3.74 -13.06
CA LEU A 146 -7.78 -3.26 -13.04
C LEU A 146 -7.04 -3.47 -14.38
N GLU A 147 -7.74 -3.64 -15.49
CA GLU A 147 -7.12 -3.96 -16.79
C GLU A 147 -6.04 -2.95 -17.18
N ARG A 148 -6.34 -1.65 -17.05
CA ARG A 148 -5.38 -0.56 -17.24
C ARG A 148 -5.02 0.05 -15.88
N LEU A 149 -3.79 -0.20 -15.45
CA LEU A 149 -3.25 0.24 -14.18
C LEU A 149 -1.91 0.94 -14.39
N ASP A 150 -1.86 2.22 -14.04
CA ASP A 150 -0.70 3.07 -14.16
C ASP A 150 -0.08 3.34 -12.79
N GLY A 151 1.21 3.04 -12.65
CA GLY A 151 1.97 3.23 -11.41
C GLY A 151 3.04 4.31 -11.55
N LYS A 152 3.09 5.25 -10.60
CA LYS A 152 4.14 6.27 -10.52
C LYS A 152 4.85 6.24 -9.18
N ALA A 153 6.17 6.32 -9.23
CA ALA A 153 7.00 6.50 -8.04
C ALA A 153 7.97 7.66 -8.32
N LYS A 154 7.98 8.66 -7.43
CA LYS A 154 8.97 9.73 -7.40
C LYS A 154 9.81 9.53 -6.14
N LEU A 155 10.88 8.76 -6.28
CA LEU A 155 11.76 8.32 -5.20
C LEU A 155 13.19 8.83 -5.44
N ALA A 156 13.33 10.01 -6.04
CA ALA A 156 14.61 10.64 -6.38
C ALA A 156 15.52 9.87 -7.36
N GLN A 157 14.95 8.95 -8.15
CA GLN A 157 15.69 8.13 -9.12
C GLN A 157 16.43 8.92 -10.21
N ASN A 158 16.04 10.18 -10.45
CA ASN A 158 16.70 11.06 -11.42
C ASN A 158 17.97 11.76 -10.88
N ARG A 159 18.25 11.65 -9.57
CA ARG A 159 19.45 12.24 -8.94
C ARG A 159 20.65 11.33 -9.15
N ALA A 160 21.86 11.88 -9.10
CA ALA A 160 23.07 11.09 -9.19
C ALA A 160 23.22 10.14 -7.97
N PRO A 161 23.91 9.00 -8.09
CA PRO A 161 24.03 8.02 -6.99
C PRO A 161 24.53 8.61 -5.67
N ASP A 162 25.56 9.45 -5.70
CA ASP A 162 26.09 10.10 -4.49
C ASP A 162 25.12 11.12 -3.87
N GLU A 163 24.30 11.79 -4.69
CA GLU A 163 23.26 12.69 -4.20
C GLU A 163 22.15 11.92 -3.48
N ARG A 164 21.79 10.75 -4.00
CA ARG A 164 20.84 9.84 -3.35
C ARG A 164 21.40 9.32 -2.02
N ALA A 165 22.68 8.92 -1.96
CA ALA A 165 23.31 8.50 -0.71
C ALA A 165 23.33 9.62 0.37
N ARG A 166 23.57 10.88 -0.05
CA ARG A 166 23.44 12.05 0.85
C ARG A 166 22.01 12.25 1.33
N LEU A 167 21.02 12.09 0.45
CA LEU A 167 19.61 12.15 0.82
C LEU A 167 19.23 11.06 1.84
N LEU A 168 19.70 9.83 1.65
CA LEU A 168 19.50 8.74 2.62
C LEU A 168 20.07 9.10 4.00
N THR A 169 21.27 9.69 4.03
CA THR A 169 21.91 10.14 5.27
C THR A 169 21.10 11.24 5.95
N LYS A 170 20.57 12.21 5.19
CA LYS A 170 19.73 13.29 5.74
C LYS A 170 18.37 12.80 6.26
N LEU A 171 17.76 11.80 5.62
CA LEU A 171 16.55 11.14 6.11
C LEU A 171 16.85 10.43 7.44
N TRP A 172 17.97 9.70 7.51
CA TRP A 172 18.41 9.04 8.74
C TRP A 172 18.67 10.01 9.88
N GLU A 173 19.43 11.08 9.63
CA GLU A 173 19.71 12.14 10.61
C GLU A 173 18.44 12.83 11.12
N ARG A 174 17.43 13.00 10.24
CA ARG A 174 16.14 13.57 10.62
C ARG A 174 15.33 12.65 11.52
N GLY A 175 15.28 11.34 11.21
CA GLY A 175 14.63 10.34 12.05
C GLY A 175 13.11 10.50 12.24
N SER A 176 12.40 11.09 11.28
CA SER A 176 10.92 11.13 11.32
C SER A 176 10.33 9.72 11.14
N PRO A 177 9.11 9.44 11.63
CA PRO A 177 8.52 8.09 11.58
C PRO A 177 8.50 7.42 10.19
N GLY A 178 8.36 8.19 9.11
CA GLY A 178 8.38 7.68 7.73
C GLY A 178 9.76 7.58 7.07
N ASP A 179 10.82 8.11 7.70
CA ASP A 179 12.16 8.13 7.12
C ASP A 179 12.76 6.73 6.91
N PRO A 180 12.59 5.76 7.83
CA PRO A 180 13.03 4.39 7.60
C PRO A 180 12.40 3.75 6.34
N GLU A 181 11.08 3.86 6.15
CA GLU A 181 10.40 3.34 4.95
C GLU A 181 10.86 4.10 3.69
N ALA A 182 11.04 5.42 3.78
CA ALA A 182 11.54 6.23 2.67
C ALA A 182 12.96 5.81 2.23
N ILE A 183 13.85 5.48 3.18
CA ILE A 183 15.19 4.97 2.91
C ILE A 183 15.12 3.65 2.12
N GLU A 184 14.29 2.71 2.57
CA GLU A 184 14.16 1.40 1.91
C GLU A 184 13.51 1.48 0.53
N LEU A 185 12.47 2.31 0.37
CA LEU A 185 11.82 2.55 -0.92
C LEU A 185 12.78 3.20 -1.93
N LEU A 186 13.56 4.20 -1.50
CA LEU A 186 14.54 4.86 -2.36
C LEU A 186 15.65 3.89 -2.79
N ARG A 187 16.18 3.09 -1.86
CA ARG A 187 17.21 2.08 -2.16
C ARG A 187 16.68 1.01 -3.11
N GLY A 188 15.46 0.53 -2.90
CA GLY A 188 14.82 -0.46 -3.79
C GLY A 188 14.60 0.09 -5.21
N ALA A 189 14.20 1.34 -5.34
CA ALA A 189 13.97 1.99 -6.63
C ALA A 189 15.26 2.39 -7.37
N SER A 190 16.41 2.44 -6.69
CA SER A 190 17.70 2.78 -7.28
C SER A 190 18.83 1.95 -6.63
N PRO A 191 18.96 0.66 -7.03
CA PRO A 191 19.93 -0.27 -6.41
C PRO A 191 21.40 0.13 -6.56
N ASP A 192 21.70 1.00 -7.53
CA ASP A 192 23.02 1.59 -7.77
C ASP A 192 23.38 2.70 -6.75
N THR A 193 22.48 3.04 -5.82
CA THR A 193 22.75 3.99 -4.75
C THR A 193 23.79 3.42 -3.78
N PRO A 194 24.93 4.10 -3.55
CA PRO A 194 25.94 3.66 -2.59
C PRO A 194 25.35 3.47 -1.20
N VAL A 195 25.72 2.37 -0.53
CA VAL A 195 25.27 2.07 0.83
C VAL A 195 25.90 3.08 1.81
N PRO A 196 25.11 3.93 2.49
CA PRO A 196 25.63 4.87 3.47
C PRO A 196 26.27 4.16 4.67
N GLU A 197 27.12 4.87 5.41
CA GLU A 197 27.87 4.32 6.55
C GLU A 197 26.95 3.68 7.61
N PHE A 198 25.84 4.33 7.94
CA PHE A 198 24.88 3.84 8.95
C PHE A 198 24.16 2.53 8.56
N LEU A 199 24.25 2.11 7.29
CA LEU A 199 23.67 0.87 6.78
C LEU A 199 24.70 -0.23 6.53
N ARG A 200 25.99 0.03 6.81
CA ARG A 200 27.03 -0.99 6.64
C ARG A 200 26.88 -2.07 7.72
N ALA A 201 26.94 -3.33 7.31
CA ALA A 201 27.03 -4.46 8.21
C ALA A 201 28.25 -5.34 7.84
N PRO A 202 28.73 -6.20 8.76
CA PRO A 202 29.77 -7.16 8.46
C PRO A 202 29.37 -8.15 7.34
N ALA A 203 30.36 -8.91 6.86
CA ALA A 203 30.16 -10.08 5.98
C ALA A 203 29.43 -9.79 4.65
N GLY A 204 29.50 -8.56 4.14
CA GLY A 204 28.87 -8.19 2.87
C GLY A 204 27.36 -7.98 2.97
N CYS A 205 26.81 -7.94 4.18
CA CYS A 205 25.41 -7.58 4.41
C CYS A 205 25.23 -6.05 4.46
N ALA A 206 23.99 -5.61 4.24
CA ALA A 206 23.57 -4.25 4.53
C ALA A 206 22.40 -4.26 5.50
N LEU A 207 22.38 -3.33 6.46
CA LEU A 207 21.22 -3.12 7.31
C LEU A 207 20.04 -2.60 6.48
N ALA A 208 18.85 -2.96 6.92
CA ALA A 208 17.57 -2.44 6.45
C ALA A 208 16.86 -1.77 7.64
N CYS A 209 16.43 -0.53 7.45
CA CYS A 209 15.83 0.29 8.50
C CYS A 209 14.33 0.02 8.68
N ALA A 210 13.67 -0.56 7.68
CA ALA A 210 12.25 -0.89 7.71
C ALA A 210 12.00 -2.19 6.92
N LEU A 211 11.91 -3.30 7.65
CA LEU A 211 11.43 -4.56 7.09
C LEU A 211 9.90 -4.59 7.06
N GLY A 212 9.33 -5.35 6.13
CA GLY A 212 7.89 -5.39 5.90
C GLY A 212 7.35 -6.75 5.47
N PRO A 213 6.12 -6.81 4.95
CA PRO A 213 5.45 -8.06 4.57
C PRO A 213 6.27 -8.98 3.66
N ARG A 214 7.06 -8.42 2.74
CA ARG A 214 7.94 -9.21 1.86
C ARG A 214 9.06 -9.95 2.59
N ASP A 215 9.42 -9.51 3.79
CA ASP A 215 10.56 -10.02 4.57
C ASP A 215 10.13 -11.03 5.63
N VAL A 216 8.82 -11.12 5.94
CA VAL A 216 8.31 -11.89 7.08
C VAL A 216 8.58 -13.38 6.96
N GLY A 217 8.51 -13.94 5.74
CA GLY A 217 8.77 -15.36 5.52
C GLY A 217 10.20 -15.75 5.91
N ALA A 218 11.19 -15.06 5.36
CA ALA A 218 12.60 -15.30 5.65
C ALA A 218 12.94 -15.05 7.13
N ALA A 219 12.35 -14.02 7.73
CA ALA A 219 12.54 -13.74 9.15
C ALA A 219 11.94 -14.82 10.06
N VAL A 220 10.75 -15.35 9.72
CA VAL A 220 10.16 -16.49 10.43
C VAL A 220 11.04 -17.72 10.28
N ASP A 221 11.58 -17.99 9.09
CA ASP A 221 12.49 -19.13 8.86
C ASP A 221 13.76 -19.04 9.72
N LEU A 222 14.30 -17.84 9.92
CA LEU A 222 15.46 -17.60 10.80
C LEU A 222 15.13 -17.76 12.28
N LEU A 223 13.91 -17.40 12.68
CA LEU A 223 13.47 -17.46 14.08
C LEU A 223 12.95 -18.84 14.46
N GLU A 224 12.46 -19.63 13.51
CA GLU A 224 11.94 -20.97 13.79
C GLU A 224 13.03 -21.89 14.34
N GLY A 225 12.73 -22.57 15.45
CA GLY A 225 13.65 -23.51 16.09
C GLY A 225 14.74 -22.86 16.96
N ALA A 226 14.82 -21.53 17.02
CA ALA A 226 15.64 -20.84 18.00
C ALA A 226 15.17 -21.18 19.43
N TYR A 227 16.09 -21.25 20.40
CA TYR A 227 15.73 -21.71 21.74
C TYR A 227 14.66 -20.81 22.42
N TRP A 228 14.61 -19.52 22.07
CA TRP A 228 13.64 -18.56 22.60
C TRP A 228 12.31 -18.52 21.85
N SER A 229 12.18 -19.24 20.73
CA SER A 229 10.94 -19.34 19.94
C SER A 229 10.34 -20.75 19.97
N GLN A 230 10.93 -21.68 20.73
CA GLN A 230 10.41 -23.05 20.85
C GLN A 230 8.96 -23.06 21.35
N GLY A 231 8.11 -23.78 20.64
CA GLY A 231 6.68 -23.89 20.95
C GLY A 231 5.83 -22.69 20.49
N VAL A 232 6.42 -21.65 19.89
CA VAL A 232 5.67 -20.54 19.30
C VAL A 232 5.32 -20.89 17.85
N PRO A 233 4.02 -20.89 17.46
CA PRO A 233 3.62 -21.15 16.08
C PRO A 233 4.18 -20.11 15.11
N ARG A 234 4.54 -20.53 13.89
CA ARG A 234 5.07 -19.65 12.84
C ARG A 234 4.16 -18.46 12.56
N GLU A 235 2.84 -18.67 12.55
CA GLU A 235 1.85 -17.61 12.32
C GLU A 235 1.83 -16.58 13.45
N ALA A 236 2.15 -17.00 14.68
CA ALA A 236 2.27 -16.09 15.82
C ALA A 236 3.55 -15.24 15.69
N ILE A 237 4.67 -15.84 15.26
CA ILE A 237 5.91 -15.11 14.97
C ILE A 237 5.69 -14.08 13.87
N ALA A 238 5.08 -14.49 12.75
CA ALA A 238 4.79 -13.61 11.63
C ALA A 238 3.92 -12.41 12.05
N ARG A 239 2.86 -12.67 12.82
CA ARG A 239 1.96 -11.62 13.33
C ARG A 239 2.68 -10.66 14.28
N ALA A 240 3.55 -11.17 15.14
CA ALA A 240 4.33 -10.33 16.05
C ALA A 240 5.32 -9.43 15.30
N LEU A 241 6.02 -9.94 14.28
CA LEU A 241 6.91 -9.15 13.43
C LEU A 241 6.14 -8.05 12.69
N LEU A 242 5.03 -8.41 12.03
CA LEU A 242 4.21 -7.45 11.28
C LEU A 242 3.50 -6.41 12.17
N GLY A 243 3.23 -6.75 13.42
CA GLY A 243 2.65 -5.85 14.41
C GLY A 243 3.68 -4.98 15.15
N SER A 244 4.98 -5.14 14.86
CA SER A 244 6.03 -4.37 15.52
C SER A 244 6.04 -2.92 15.04
N SER A 245 6.14 -1.97 15.97
CA SER A 245 6.21 -0.54 15.65
C SER A 245 7.53 -0.12 14.98
N ALA A 246 8.57 -0.94 15.14
CA ALA A 246 9.84 -0.81 14.45
C ALA A 246 10.41 -2.21 14.19
N TRP A 247 10.86 -2.45 12.97
CA TRP A 247 11.47 -3.72 12.59
C TRP A 247 12.65 -3.47 11.64
N VAL A 248 13.85 -3.75 12.15
CA VAL A 248 15.12 -3.66 11.42
C VAL A 248 15.67 -5.05 11.16
N GLY A 249 16.54 -5.16 10.16
CA GLY A 249 17.29 -6.39 9.91
C GLY A 249 18.51 -6.15 9.03
N ALA A 250 19.08 -7.23 8.52
CA ALA A 250 20.20 -7.19 7.59
C ALA A 250 19.86 -8.07 6.39
N ARG A 251 20.28 -7.63 5.20
CA ARG A 251 20.17 -8.38 3.96
C ARG A 251 21.54 -8.74 3.42
N ASP A 252 21.70 -9.97 2.96
CA ASP A 252 22.88 -10.41 2.23
C ASP A 252 22.93 -9.79 0.80
N ALA A 253 23.98 -10.09 0.05
CA ALA A 253 24.13 -9.60 -1.34
C ALA A 253 23.04 -10.14 -2.30
N ALA A 254 22.34 -11.22 -1.92
CA ALA A 254 21.19 -11.76 -2.65
C ALA A 254 19.85 -11.13 -2.20
N GLY A 255 19.90 -10.18 -1.25
CA GLY A 255 18.73 -9.48 -0.74
C GLY A 255 17.89 -10.26 0.27
N ARG A 256 18.43 -11.39 0.79
CA ARG A 256 17.79 -12.25 1.79
C ARG A 256 18.16 -11.84 3.20
#